data_AF-A0A947C6H3-F1
#
_entry.id   AF-A0A947C6H3-F1
#
_cell.length_a   1.000
_cell.length_b   1.000
_cell.length_c   1.000
_cell.angle_alpha   90.00
_cell.angle_beta   90.00
_cell.angle_gamma   90.00
#
_symmetry.space_group_name_H-M   'P 1'
#
loop_
_entity.id
_entity.type
_entity.pdbx_description
1 polymer ?
#
loop_
_entity_poly.entity_id
_entity_poly.type
_entity_poly.pdbx_seq_one_letter_code
_entity_poly.pdbx_strand_id
1 'polypeptide(L)'
;KDAIEALNREASRARKVLDTCLYLVRSLWETGQTERAEEQARACRQLVPSIDPTLGLHTPDVRGVLQRVDEGRRKEAAVRLKVESPTSGCLVRLNGLHLGETPFSMGELVPGEYRVQVECEENRPGRVHRVNLERDETVYIDPTLDTALQPDPEVHLAYVSEQVMAGHTDNHGKWLARMLGVQTVLLVEAERVVRVDRDAGVVGALEAQDDEDARMATVTLLAYEVAEPGTASRRGAALRDDGRTRRVFGGVQAAVGVAGVVTGAGLYAWRVKLGNRFQATEPGTPEFTQARDAWEDARLGVLVAAPLGSVLASSGFAFAYRPRASVPWWAWTAGGIGAGLLGFGIASMAIADRCPADVVTTPACVPGQQDMDRGVLLLSMGVPMVFMPAWSLGRRRDVQVSANGAGLSVKGTF
;
A
#
# COMPACT_ATOMS: atom_id res chain seq x y z
N LYS A 1 -3.63 -1.25 -1.98
CA LYS A 1 -3.67 -2.64 -1.44
C LYS A 1 -5.10 -3.19 -1.61
N ASP A 2 -5.76 -2.82 -2.73
CA ASP A 2 -7.24 -2.67 -2.79
C ASP A 2 -7.85 -3.55 -3.89
N ALA A 3 -7.12 -4.61 -4.28
CA ALA A 3 -7.49 -5.44 -5.41
C ALA A 3 -8.78 -6.23 -5.14
N ILE A 4 -8.98 -6.74 -3.92
CA ILE A 4 -10.12 -7.59 -3.59
C ILE A 4 -11.43 -6.80 -3.60
N GLU A 5 -11.40 -5.59 -3.03
CA GLU A 5 -12.56 -4.70 -2.94
C GLU A 5 -13.02 -4.29 -4.33
N ALA A 6 -12.07 -3.97 -5.22
CA ALA A 6 -12.36 -3.65 -6.61
C ALA A 6 -12.89 -4.87 -7.40
N LEU A 7 -12.37 -6.07 -7.14
CA LEU A 7 -12.79 -7.30 -7.80
C LEU A 7 -14.21 -7.71 -7.43
N ASN A 8 -14.62 -7.52 -6.18
CA ASN A 8 -15.92 -7.99 -5.68
C ASN A 8 -17.06 -6.96 -5.83
N ARG A 9 -16.84 -5.79 -6.47
CA ARG A 9 -17.87 -4.74 -6.58
C ARG A 9 -19.14 -5.19 -7.31
N GLU A 10 -18.97 -6.05 -8.30
CA GLU A 10 -20.05 -6.63 -9.10
C GLU A 10 -20.33 -8.06 -8.63
N ALA A 11 -21.61 -8.40 -8.41
CA ALA A 11 -22.01 -9.74 -7.96
C ALA A 11 -21.53 -10.85 -8.92
N SER A 12 -21.48 -10.59 -10.23
CA SER A 12 -20.96 -11.53 -11.24
C SER A 12 -19.46 -11.78 -11.08
N ARG A 13 -18.67 -10.76 -10.71
CA ARG A 13 -17.23 -10.90 -10.47
C ARG A 13 -16.96 -11.56 -9.13
N ALA A 14 -17.69 -11.19 -8.08
CA ALA A 14 -17.60 -11.86 -6.79
C ALA A 14 -17.94 -13.36 -6.90
N ARG A 15 -18.93 -13.73 -7.73
CA ARG A 15 -19.19 -15.15 -8.06
C ARG A 15 -18.00 -15.82 -8.75
N LYS A 16 -17.36 -15.16 -9.73
CA LYS A 16 -16.13 -15.69 -10.37
C LYS A 16 -14.99 -15.87 -9.37
N VAL A 17 -14.84 -14.96 -8.41
CA VAL A 17 -13.85 -15.07 -7.32
C VAL A 17 -14.16 -16.30 -6.47
N LEU A 18 -15.41 -16.49 -6.07
CA LEU A 18 -15.84 -17.69 -5.32
C LEU A 18 -15.59 -18.97 -6.13
N ASP A 19 -16.04 -19.01 -7.38
CA ASP A 19 -15.84 -20.16 -8.26
C ASP A 19 -14.34 -20.48 -8.45
N THR A 20 -13.51 -19.45 -8.59
CA THR A 20 -12.05 -19.61 -8.69
C THR A 20 -11.46 -20.20 -7.41
N CYS A 21 -11.90 -19.72 -6.25
CA CYS A 21 -11.47 -20.22 -4.95
C CYS A 21 -11.86 -21.70 -4.74
N LEU A 22 -13.05 -22.08 -5.20
CA LEU A 22 -13.55 -23.45 -5.10
C LEU A 22 -12.79 -24.45 -5.99
N TYR A 23 -12.08 -24.02 -7.05
CA TYR A 23 -11.17 -24.92 -7.77
C TYR A 23 -10.02 -25.41 -6.89
N LEU A 24 -9.53 -24.60 -5.96
CA LEU A 24 -8.52 -25.03 -5.00
C LEU A 24 -9.11 -26.03 -3.99
N VAL A 25 -10.35 -25.79 -3.53
CA VAL A 25 -11.07 -26.76 -2.68
C VAL A 25 -11.18 -28.11 -3.39
N ARG A 26 -11.53 -28.10 -4.68
CA ARG A 26 -11.59 -29.31 -5.50
C ARG A 26 -10.25 -30.05 -5.54
N SER A 27 -9.16 -29.35 -5.83
CA SER A 27 -7.83 -29.95 -5.88
C SER A 27 -7.41 -30.56 -4.54
N LEU A 28 -7.68 -29.88 -3.42
CA LEU A 28 -7.41 -30.40 -2.08
C LEU A 28 -8.26 -31.63 -1.75
N TRP A 29 -9.54 -31.62 -2.12
CA TRP A 29 -10.46 -32.74 -1.92
C TRP A 29 -10.03 -33.97 -2.72
N GLU A 30 -9.75 -33.82 -4.02
CA GLU A 30 -9.34 -34.92 -4.90
C GLU A 30 -7.99 -35.54 -4.50
N THR A 31 -7.14 -34.78 -3.80
CA THR A 31 -5.85 -35.29 -3.25
C THR A 31 -5.98 -35.87 -1.84
N GLY A 32 -7.19 -36.03 -1.31
CA GLY A 32 -7.46 -36.60 0.01
C GLY A 32 -7.15 -35.67 1.19
N GLN A 33 -6.84 -34.40 0.93
CA GLN A 33 -6.57 -33.39 1.97
C GLN A 33 -7.87 -32.73 2.45
N THR A 34 -8.76 -33.54 3.03
CA THR A 34 -10.14 -33.13 3.37
C THR A 34 -10.21 -31.97 4.36
N GLU A 35 -9.38 -31.98 5.41
CA GLU A 35 -9.32 -30.92 6.42
C GLU A 35 -8.91 -29.57 5.78
N ARG A 36 -7.86 -29.57 4.95
CA ARG A 36 -7.41 -28.37 4.24
C ARG A 36 -8.45 -27.89 3.22
N ALA A 37 -9.19 -28.80 2.60
CA ALA A 37 -10.29 -28.44 1.70
C ALA A 37 -11.41 -27.70 2.46
N GLU A 38 -11.75 -28.13 3.68
CA GLU A 38 -12.74 -27.46 4.53
C GLU A 38 -12.24 -26.11 5.05
N GLU A 39 -10.97 -26.00 5.46
CA GLU A 39 -10.34 -24.71 5.79
C GLU A 39 -10.36 -23.75 4.61
N GLN A 40 -9.99 -24.22 3.41
CA GLN A 40 -10.02 -23.41 2.21
C GLN A 40 -11.45 -22.98 1.86
N ALA A 41 -12.44 -23.87 2.02
CA ALA A 41 -13.85 -23.53 1.80
C ALA A 41 -14.35 -22.47 2.78
N ARG A 42 -13.94 -22.52 4.06
CA ARG A 42 -14.19 -21.44 5.04
C ARG A 42 -13.60 -20.11 4.59
N ALA A 43 -12.35 -20.11 4.12
CA ALA A 43 -11.71 -18.90 3.59
C ALA A 43 -12.44 -18.35 2.34
N CYS A 44 -12.87 -19.24 1.42
CA CYS A 44 -13.67 -18.85 0.26
C CYS A 44 -14.99 -18.18 0.69
N ARG A 45 -15.63 -18.73 1.72
CA ARG A 45 -16.90 -18.19 2.23
C ARG A 45 -16.72 -16.88 2.99
N GLN A 46 -15.63 -16.70 3.72
CA GLN A 46 -15.29 -15.41 4.33
C GLN A 46 -15.09 -14.32 3.26
N LEU A 47 -14.43 -14.68 2.14
CA LEU A 47 -14.22 -13.77 1.02
C LEU A 47 -15.52 -13.38 0.32
N VAL A 48 -16.46 -14.33 0.16
CA VAL A 48 -17.76 -14.13 -0.53
C VAL A 48 -18.92 -14.73 0.29
N PRO A 49 -19.43 -14.00 1.31
CA PRO A 49 -20.29 -14.58 2.35
C PRO A 49 -21.73 -14.87 1.93
N SER A 50 -22.27 -14.19 0.90
CA SER A 50 -23.70 -14.23 0.55
C SER A 50 -23.99 -14.62 -0.91
N ILE A 51 -23.00 -15.02 -1.69
CA ILE A 51 -23.20 -15.47 -3.08
C ILE A 51 -23.08 -16.98 -3.16
N ASP A 52 -24.01 -17.60 -3.89
CA ASP A 52 -23.94 -19.01 -4.24
C ASP A 52 -23.00 -19.26 -5.43
N PRO A 53 -22.26 -20.38 -5.41
CA PRO A 53 -21.40 -20.76 -6.52
C PRO A 53 -22.21 -21.19 -7.75
N THR A 54 -21.56 -21.22 -8.91
CA THR A 54 -22.23 -21.63 -10.16
C THR A 54 -22.49 -23.15 -10.16
N LEU A 55 -23.76 -23.55 -10.18
CA LEU A 55 -24.21 -24.95 -10.00
C LEU A 55 -23.56 -25.99 -10.95
N GLY A 56 -23.13 -25.58 -12.14
CA GLY A 56 -22.52 -26.46 -13.15
C GLY A 56 -20.98 -26.47 -13.16
N LEU A 57 -20.31 -25.59 -12.40
CA LEU A 57 -18.84 -25.50 -12.42
C LEU A 57 -18.16 -26.41 -11.38
N HIS A 58 -18.91 -26.87 -10.37
CA HIS A 58 -18.37 -27.60 -9.23
C HIS A 58 -19.05 -28.96 -9.05
N THR A 59 -18.25 -29.97 -8.72
CA THR A 59 -18.75 -31.33 -8.47
C THR A 59 -19.68 -31.38 -7.25
N PRO A 60 -20.56 -32.40 -7.13
CA PRO A 60 -21.39 -32.59 -5.95
C PRO A 60 -20.59 -32.62 -4.64
N ASP A 61 -19.38 -33.19 -4.64
CA ASP A 61 -18.53 -33.28 -3.45
C ASP A 61 -18.06 -31.90 -2.97
N VAL A 62 -17.58 -31.04 -3.89
CA VAL A 62 -17.15 -29.67 -3.56
C VAL A 62 -18.33 -28.86 -3.03
N ARG A 63 -19.52 -29.01 -3.63
CA ARG A 63 -20.75 -28.40 -3.12
C ARG A 63 -21.12 -28.93 -1.74
N GLY A 64 -20.93 -30.21 -1.49
CA GLY A 64 -21.13 -30.84 -0.18
C GLY A 64 -20.16 -30.29 0.88
N VAL A 65 -18.89 -30.06 0.53
CA VAL A 65 -17.91 -29.39 1.42
C VAL A 65 -18.40 -28.00 1.81
N LEU A 66 -18.80 -27.19 0.82
CA LEU A 66 -19.28 -25.83 1.07
C LEU A 66 -20.57 -25.81 1.91
N GLN A 67 -21.49 -26.73 1.63
CA GLN A 67 -22.71 -26.89 2.43
C GLN A 67 -22.40 -27.26 3.89
N ARG A 68 -21.44 -28.16 4.14
CA ARG A 68 -21.01 -28.48 5.52
C ARG A 68 -20.43 -27.25 6.21
N VAL A 69 -19.65 -26.42 5.51
CA VAL A 69 -19.16 -25.15 6.04
C VAL A 69 -20.30 -24.20 6.38
N ASP A 70 -21.30 -24.06 5.51
CA ASP A 70 -22.45 -23.19 5.76
C ASP A 70 -23.35 -23.70 6.89
N GLU A 71 -23.54 -25.01 7.02
CA GLU A 71 -24.23 -25.63 8.15
C GLU A 71 -23.43 -25.51 9.45
N GLY A 72 -22.10 -25.66 9.38
CA GLY A 72 -21.17 -25.45 10.49
C GLY A 72 -21.26 -24.03 11.02
N ARG A 73 -21.25 -23.02 10.13
CA ARG A 73 -21.45 -21.60 10.48
C ARG A 73 -22.74 -21.34 11.24
N ARG A 74 -23.83 -22.01 10.86
CA ARG A 74 -25.11 -21.86 11.57
C ARG A 74 -25.09 -22.46 12.98
N LYS A 75 -24.19 -23.41 13.23
CA LYS A 75 -24.06 -24.13 14.52
C LYS A 75 -22.95 -23.55 15.42
N GLU A 76 -21.87 -23.04 14.84
CA GLU A 76 -20.68 -22.54 15.52
C GLU A 76 -20.62 -21.02 15.46
N ALA A 77 -20.41 -20.36 16.61
CA ALA A 77 -19.88 -19.00 16.79
C ALA A 77 -20.15 -17.95 15.68
N ALA A 78 -21.33 -18.00 15.07
CA ALA A 78 -21.78 -17.06 14.06
C ALA A 78 -21.79 -15.67 14.70
N VAL A 79 -20.97 -14.78 14.15
CA VAL A 79 -20.89 -13.40 14.62
C VAL A 79 -21.83 -12.51 13.81
N ARG A 80 -22.40 -11.50 14.48
CA ARG A 80 -23.20 -10.46 13.87
C ARG A 80 -22.37 -9.21 13.66
N LEU A 81 -22.40 -8.67 12.45
CA LEU A 81 -21.90 -7.34 12.15
C LEU A 81 -23.08 -6.38 12.00
N LYS A 82 -23.09 -5.32 12.80
CA LYS A 82 -23.96 -4.16 12.60
C LYS A 82 -23.13 -2.99 12.09
N VAL A 83 -23.61 -2.31 11.05
CA VAL A 83 -22.96 -1.13 10.47
C VAL A 83 -23.89 0.06 10.64
N GLU A 84 -23.41 1.08 11.33
CA GLU A 84 -24.11 2.34 11.58
C GLU A 84 -23.35 3.51 10.94
N SER A 85 -24.09 4.56 10.59
CA SER A 85 -23.57 5.79 9.98
C SER A 85 -24.47 6.95 10.42
N PRO A 86 -23.94 8.19 10.52
CA PRO A 86 -24.76 9.36 10.79
C PRO A 86 -25.85 9.56 9.74
N THR A 87 -25.59 9.18 8.49
CA THR A 87 -26.55 9.21 7.37
C THR A 87 -27.07 7.80 7.08
N SER A 88 -28.39 7.65 7.07
CA SER A 88 -29.08 6.42 6.62
C SER A 88 -29.22 6.36 5.09
N GLY A 89 -29.37 5.16 4.54
CA GLY A 89 -29.54 4.95 3.09
C GLY A 89 -28.21 4.88 2.32
N CYS A 90 -27.06 4.83 3.01
CA CYS A 90 -25.77 4.70 2.36
C CYS A 90 -25.46 3.23 2.07
N LEU A 91 -24.93 2.93 0.88
CA LEU A 91 -24.62 1.57 0.46
C LEU A 91 -23.55 0.97 1.37
N VAL A 92 -23.82 -0.20 1.93
CA VAL A 92 -22.87 -0.97 2.74
C VAL A 92 -22.26 -2.07 1.88
N ARG A 93 -20.93 -2.12 1.88
CA ARG A 93 -20.15 -3.19 1.24
C ARG A 93 -19.31 -3.95 2.25
N LEU A 94 -19.26 -5.26 2.08
CA LEU A 94 -18.41 -6.17 2.85
C LEU A 94 -17.49 -6.93 1.90
N ASN A 95 -16.18 -6.79 2.07
CA ASN A 95 -15.17 -7.33 1.16
C ASN A 95 -15.40 -6.92 -0.31
N GLY A 96 -15.92 -5.70 -0.52
CA GLY A 96 -16.28 -5.15 -1.83
C GLY A 96 -17.70 -5.50 -2.31
N LEU A 97 -18.35 -6.51 -1.74
CA LEU A 97 -19.69 -6.94 -2.13
C LEU A 97 -20.76 -6.03 -1.52
N HIS A 98 -21.68 -5.51 -2.34
CA HIS A 98 -22.84 -4.75 -1.85
C HIS A 98 -23.84 -5.68 -1.17
N LEU A 99 -24.20 -5.36 0.08
CA LEU A 99 -25.11 -6.17 0.89
C LEU A 99 -26.42 -5.48 1.27
N GLY A 100 -26.46 -4.14 1.24
CA GLY A 100 -27.63 -3.36 1.65
C GLY A 100 -27.26 -1.90 1.94
N GLU A 101 -28.05 -1.24 2.77
CA GLU A 101 -27.90 0.19 3.10
C GLU A 101 -27.85 0.42 4.63
N THR A 102 -27.26 1.52 5.07
CA THR A 102 -27.19 1.91 6.50
C THR A 102 -28.56 2.33 7.06
N PRO A 103 -28.90 1.99 8.31
CA PRO A 103 -28.21 1.04 9.19
C PRO A 103 -28.35 -0.40 8.67
N PHE A 104 -27.25 -1.15 8.67
CA PHE A 104 -27.20 -2.51 8.13
C PHE A 104 -26.86 -3.52 9.22
N SER A 105 -27.38 -4.75 9.14
CA SER A 105 -27.03 -5.84 10.05
C SER A 105 -26.98 -7.16 9.31
N MET A 106 -25.92 -7.93 9.52
CA MET A 106 -25.74 -9.28 8.98
C MET A 106 -25.31 -10.24 10.09
N GLY A 107 -26.00 -11.37 10.21
CA GLY A 107 -25.61 -12.48 11.08
C GLY A 107 -24.89 -13.59 10.31
N GLU A 108 -24.56 -14.67 11.01
CA GLU A 108 -23.98 -15.88 10.44
C GLU A 108 -22.60 -15.68 9.79
N LEU A 109 -21.86 -14.63 10.15
CA LEU A 109 -20.49 -14.43 9.65
C LEU A 109 -19.52 -15.39 10.35
N VAL A 110 -18.48 -15.80 9.62
CA VAL A 110 -17.35 -16.56 10.19
C VAL A 110 -16.47 -15.59 10.96
N PRO A 111 -15.97 -15.91 12.15
CA PRO A 111 -14.99 -15.05 12.82
C PRO A 111 -13.75 -14.78 11.95
N GLY A 112 -13.27 -13.54 11.95
CA GLY A 112 -12.05 -13.13 11.22
C GLY A 112 -12.06 -11.68 10.73
N GLU A 113 -11.05 -11.33 9.93
CA GLU A 113 -10.92 -9.98 9.35
C GLU A 113 -11.91 -9.78 8.18
N TYR A 114 -12.65 -8.67 8.23
CA TYR A 114 -13.53 -8.19 7.19
C TYR A 114 -13.18 -6.76 6.80
N ARG A 115 -13.55 -6.39 5.57
CA ARG A 115 -13.36 -5.04 5.04
C ARG A 115 -14.71 -4.41 4.77
N VAL A 116 -15.05 -3.39 5.56
CA VAL A 116 -16.34 -2.70 5.49
C VAL A 116 -16.15 -1.36 4.78
N GLN A 117 -17.05 -1.02 3.88
CA GLN A 117 -17.12 0.31 3.25
C GLN A 117 -18.57 0.81 3.31
N VAL A 118 -18.73 2.11 3.54
CA VAL A 118 -20.01 2.83 3.43
C VAL A 118 -19.87 3.86 2.32
N GLU A 119 -20.78 3.82 1.34
CA GLU A 119 -20.78 4.70 0.17
C GLU A 119 -22.12 5.47 0.12
N CYS A 120 -22.09 6.78 0.40
CA CYS A 120 -23.30 7.63 0.34
C CYS A 120 -23.41 8.44 -0.96
N GLU A 121 -22.30 8.64 -1.66
CA GLU A 121 -22.24 9.38 -2.91
C GLU A 121 -22.15 8.40 -4.10
N GLU A 122 -22.95 8.63 -5.14
CA GLU A 122 -22.90 7.82 -6.34
C GLU A 122 -21.52 7.95 -7.00
N ASN A 123 -20.93 6.82 -7.39
CA ASN A 123 -19.61 6.73 -8.04
C ASN A 123 -18.41 7.18 -7.19
N ARG A 124 -18.57 7.44 -5.88
CA ARG A 124 -17.45 7.71 -4.98
C ARG A 124 -17.22 6.55 -4.02
N PRO A 125 -16.12 5.80 -4.15
CA PRO A 125 -15.83 4.71 -3.23
C PRO A 125 -15.55 5.26 -1.83
N GLY A 126 -16.20 4.68 -0.82
CA GLY A 126 -15.92 4.96 0.59
C GLY A 126 -14.57 4.40 1.04
N ARG A 127 -14.06 4.87 2.18
CA ARG A 127 -12.83 4.33 2.77
C ARG A 127 -13.05 2.89 3.24
N VAL A 128 -11.99 2.09 3.13
CA VAL A 128 -11.99 0.70 3.61
C VAL A 128 -11.65 0.66 5.09
N HIS A 129 -12.58 0.19 5.91
CA HIS A 129 -12.39 -0.07 7.33
C HIS A 129 -12.14 -1.56 7.55
N ARG A 130 -11.05 -1.91 8.24
CA ARG A 130 -10.77 -3.31 8.61
C ARG A 130 -11.36 -3.59 9.97
N VAL A 131 -12.16 -4.64 10.04
CA VAL A 131 -12.89 -5.03 11.24
C VAL A 131 -12.55 -6.49 11.52
N ASN A 132 -11.95 -6.76 12.68
CA ASN A 132 -11.74 -8.13 13.12
C ASN A 132 -12.95 -8.59 13.95
N LEU A 133 -13.75 -9.50 13.40
CA LEU A 133 -14.94 -10.02 14.05
C LEU A 133 -14.61 -11.28 14.82
N GLU A 134 -14.47 -11.17 16.14
CA GLU A 134 -14.36 -12.32 17.05
C GLU A 134 -15.66 -12.60 17.81
N ARG A 135 -16.53 -11.60 17.85
CA ARG A 135 -17.85 -11.58 18.50
C ARG A 135 -18.75 -10.62 17.74
N ASP A 136 -20.00 -10.51 18.19
CA ASP A 136 -20.91 -9.49 17.69
C ASP A 136 -20.31 -8.09 17.84
N GLU A 137 -20.25 -7.35 16.75
CA GLU A 137 -19.59 -6.04 16.69
C GLU A 137 -20.51 -5.02 15.99
N THR A 138 -20.54 -3.81 16.51
CA THR A 138 -21.19 -2.67 15.87
C THR A 138 -20.13 -1.67 15.43
N VAL A 139 -20.05 -1.42 14.13
CA VAL A 139 -19.07 -0.53 13.52
C VAL A 139 -19.78 0.75 13.10
N TYR A 140 -19.31 1.87 13.64
CA TYR A 140 -19.80 3.19 13.28
C TYR A 140 -18.85 3.83 12.26
N ILE A 141 -19.33 4.10 11.05
CA ILE A 141 -18.55 4.68 9.95
C ILE A 141 -19.18 6.03 9.59
N ASP A 142 -18.38 7.09 9.69
CA ASP A 142 -18.78 8.43 9.23
C ASP A 142 -18.21 8.68 7.81
N PRO A 143 -19.07 8.60 6.77
CA PRO A 143 -18.64 8.77 5.38
C PRO A 143 -18.20 10.21 5.07
N THR A 144 -18.68 11.20 5.83
CA THR A 144 -18.26 12.59 5.67
C THR A 144 -16.85 12.81 6.20
N LEU A 145 -16.51 12.18 7.32
CA LEU A 145 -15.13 12.16 7.85
C LEU A 145 -14.18 11.36 6.96
N ASP A 146 -14.60 10.20 6.47
CA ASP A 146 -13.78 9.37 5.56
C ASP A 146 -13.36 10.13 4.30
N THR A 147 -14.28 10.97 3.79
CA THR A 147 -14.08 11.85 2.64
C THR A 147 -13.17 13.03 2.97
N ALA A 148 -13.34 13.61 4.17
CA ALA A 148 -12.53 14.74 4.61
C ALA A 148 -11.09 14.34 4.92
N LEU A 149 -10.84 13.14 5.44
CA LEU A 149 -9.52 12.69 5.87
C LEU A 149 -8.58 12.40 4.68
N GLN A 150 -7.60 13.28 4.45
CA GLN A 150 -6.61 13.16 3.38
C GLN A 150 -5.23 12.78 3.94
N PRO A 151 -4.56 11.72 3.41
CA PRO A 151 -3.37 11.16 4.04
C PRO A 151 -2.00 11.71 3.58
N ASP A 152 -1.88 12.72 2.71
CA ASP A 152 -0.58 13.01 2.05
C ASP A 152 -0.36 14.52 1.79
N PRO A 153 0.84 15.09 2.10
CA PRO A 153 2.00 14.56 2.85
C PRO A 153 1.83 14.53 4.37
N GLU A 154 0.76 15.12 4.89
CA GLU A 154 0.39 15.11 6.31
C GLU A 154 -1.10 14.74 6.41
N VAL A 155 -1.50 14.08 7.49
CA VAL A 155 -2.92 13.76 7.72
C VAL A 155 -3.66 15.06 8.03
N HIS A 156 -4.57 15.44 7.15
CA HIS A 156 -5.39 16.64 7.30
C HIS A 156 -6.86 16.35 6.97
N LEU A 157 -7.75 17.21 7.44
CA LEU A 157 -9.15 17.23 7.01
C LEU A 157 -9.32 18.30 5.93
N ALA A 158 -9.87 17.91 4.78
CA ALA A 158 -10.17 18.80 3.67
C ALA A 158 -11.69 18.78 3.42
N TYR A 159 -12.32 19.95 3.52
CA TYR A 159 -13.76 20.10 3.28
C TYR A 159 -14.02 20.91 2.02
N VAL A 160 -15.17 20.65 1.39
CA VAL A 160 -15.58 21.36 0.17
C VAL A 160 -15.92 22.84 0.42
N SER A 161 -16.28 23.20 1.65
CA SER A 161 -16.53 24.58 2.06
C SER A 161 -16.31 24.78 3.55
N GLU A 162 -16.10 26.03 3.95
CA GLU A 162 -15.97 26.43 5.36
C GLU A 162 -17.24 26.14 6.16
N GLN A 163 -18.42 26.29 5.54
CA GLN A 163 -19.69 25.97 6.17
C GLN A 163 -19.81 24.47 6.51
N VAL A 164 -19.38 23.59 5.59
CA VAL A 164 -19.36 22.15 5.84
C VAL A 164 -18.35 21.81 6.93
N MET A 165 -17.16 22.41 6.88
CA MET A 165 -16.17 22.25 7.94
C MET A 165 -16.74 22.64 9.30
N ALA A 166 -17.28 23.85 9.45
CA ALA A 166 -17.84 24.35 10.71
C ALA A 166 -18.93 23.46 11.29
N GLY A 167 -19.76 22.85 10.43
CA GLY A 167 -20.80 21.90 10.85
C GLY A 167 -20.26 20.56 11.35
N HIS A 168 -19.03 20.19 10.97
CA HIS A 168 -18.44 18.87 11.25
C HIS A 168 -17.23 18.89 12.20
N THR A 169 -16.56 20.04 12.37
CA THR A 169 -15.32 20.18 13.16
C THR A 169 -15.43 19.60 14.58
N ASP A 170 -16.54 19.86 15.30
CA ASP A 170 -16.75 19.34 16.65
C ASP A 170 -16.86 17.81 16.67
N ASN A 171 -17.75 17.25 15.84
CA ASN A 171 -17.99 15.81 15.79
C ASN A 171 -16.77 15.04 15.28
N HIS A 172 -16.12 15.54 14.23
CA HIS A 172 -14.91 14.93 13.65
C HIS A 172 -13.73 15.03 14.63
N GLY A 173 -13.56 16.15 15.33
CA GLY A 173 -12.54 16.30 16.34
C GLY A 173 -12.74 15.33 17.52
N LYS A 174 -13.98 15.19 18.03
CA LYS A 174 -14.31 14.20 19.07
C LYS A 174 -14.01 12.78 18.61
N TRP A 175 -14.40 12.44 17.37
CA TRP A 175 -14.16 11.12 16.82
C TRP A 175 -12.67 10.82 16.67
N LEU A 176 -11.88 11.78 16.16
CA LEU A 176 -10.44 11.64 16.04
C LEU A 176 -9.77 11.48 17.41
N ALA A 177 -10.20 12.23 18.42
CA ALA A 177 -9.71 12.08 19.79
C ALA A 177 -9.95 10.66 20.32
N ARG A 178 -11.15 10.10 20.10
CA ARG A 178 -11.47 8.70 20.48
C ARG A 178 -10.62 7.69 19.72
N MET A 179 -10.48 7.85 18.41
CA MET A 179 -9.69 6.95 17.57
C MET A 179 -8.21 6.94 17.98
N LEU A 180 -7.65 8.11 18.27
CA LEU A 180 -6.25 8.26 18.65
C LEU A 180 -6.00 7.93 20.14
N GLY A 181 -7.05 7.69 20.93
CA GLY A 181 -6.93 7.44 22.35
C GLY A 181 -6.46 8.65 23.17
N VAL A 182 -6.65 9.87 22.65
CA VAL A 182 -6.24 11.12 23.30
C VAL A 182 -7.45 11.88 23.86
N GLN A 183 -7.23 12.69 24.89
CA GLN A 183 -8.30 13.52 25.46
C GLN A 183 -8.59 14.77 24.62
N THR A 184 -7.59 15.28 23.92
CA THR A 184 -7.71 16.52 23.15
C THR A 184 -7.00 16.36 21.82
N VAL A 185 -7.61 16.86 20.75
CA VAL A 185 -6.96 17.08 19.46
C VAL A 185 -6.93 18.58 19.16
N LEU A 186 -5.84 19.03 18.53
CA LEU A 186 -5.78 20.36 17.94
C LEU A 186 -5.97 20.26 16.44
N LEU A 187 -6.94 21.03 15.97
CA LEU A 187 -7.28 21.21 14.58
C LEU A 187 -6.73 22.57 14.14
N VAL A 188 -5.68 22.58 13.32
CA VAL A 188 -5.05 23.82 12.83
C VAL A 188 -5.64 24.17 11.47
N GLU A 189 -6.43 25.23 11.42
CA GLU A 189 -7.27 25.63 10.30
C GLU A 189 -6.78 27.00 9.80
N ALA A 190 -5.90 27.00 8.79
CA ALA A 190 -5.18 28.20 8.33
C ALA A 190 -4.52 28.99 9.50
N GLU A 191 -5.23 29.97 10.06
CA GLU A 191 -4.82 30.82 11.17
C GLU A 191 -5.47 30.46 12.50
N ARG A 192 -6.46 29.58 12.53
CA ARG A 192 -7.20 29.25 13.74
C ARG A 192 -6.74 27.90 14.29
N VAL A 193 -6.42 27.84 15.57
CA VAL A 193 -6.20 26.56 16.26
C VAL A 193 -7.42 26.24 17.10
N VAL A 194 -8.20 25.25 16.68
CA VAL A 194 -9.38 24.78 17.40
C VAL A 194 -8.99 23.60 18.29
N ARG A 195 -9.23 23.75 19.59
CA ARG A 195 -9.05 22.69 20.58
C ARG A 195 -10.34 21.91 20.74
N VAL A 196 -10.32 20.62 20.39
CA VAL A 196 -11.47 19.73 20.57
C VAL A 196 -11.15 18.68 21.63
N ASP A 197 -11.92 18.69 22.70
CA ASP A 197 -11.92 17.67 23.74
C ASP A 197 -12.84 16.50 23.35
N ARG A 198 -12.41 15.29 23.70
CA ARG A 198 -13.07 14.04 23.34
C ARG A 198 -14.53 13.96 23.80
N ASP A 199 -14.82 14.51 24.98
CA ASP A 199 -16.10 14.36 25.67
C ASP A 199 -16.85 15.69 25.69
N ALA A 200 -16.15 16.82 25.90
CA ALA A 200 -16.76 18.16 25.94
C ALA A 200 -16.93 18.80 24.55
N GLY A 201 -16.13 18.40 23.55
CA GLY A 201 -16.13 19.01 22.22
C GLY A 201 -15.23 20.22 22.09
N VAL A 202 -15.59 21.17 21.23
CA VAL A 202 -14.81 22.40 21.03
C VAL A 202 -14.73 23.18 22.35
N VAL A 203 -13.52 23.23 22.96
CA VAL A 203 -13.27 23.89 24.26
C VAL A 203 -12.70 25.30 24.07
N GLY A 204 -12.15 25.61 22.90
CA GLY A 204 -11.65 26.95 22.59
C GLY A 204 -11.02 27.03 21.19
N ALA A 205 -10.95 28.25 20.68
CA ALA A 205 -10.22 28.58 19.46
C ALA A 205 -9.20 29.67 19.79
N LEU A 206 -7.96 29.49 19.32
CA LEU A 206 -6.94 30.52 19.32
C LEU A 206 -6.87 31.09 17.90
N GLU A 207 -7.11 32.38 17.75
CA GLU A 207 -6.87 33.10 16.49
C GLU A 207 -5.38 33.44 16.40
N ALA A 208 -4.70 32.96 15.36
CA ALA A 208 -3.46 33.57 14.88
C ALA A 208 -3.83 34.82 14.08
N GLN A 209 -2.94 35.81 14.09
CA GLN A 209 -3.22 37.14 13.62
C GLN A 209 -2.59 37.36 12.23
N ASP A 210 -3.45 37.56 11.22
CA ASP A 210 -3.30 38.06 9.84
C ASP A 210 -2.42 37.29 8.81
N ASP A 211 -3.04 36.75 7.75
CA ASP A 211 -2.88 37.16 6.33
C ASP A 211 -4.03 36.63 5.41
N GLU A 212 -4.73 37.53 4.70
CA GLU A 212 -5.80 37.21 3.74
C GLU A 212 -5.23 36.53 2.47
N ASP A 213 -5.31 35.20 2.36
CA ASP A 213 -5.64 34.47 1.12
C ASP A 213 -5.56 32.94 1.31
N ALA A 214 -6.69 32.27 1.56
CA ALA A 214 -6.76 30.80 1.50
C ALA A 214 -8.08 30.30 0.90
N ARG A 215 -8.09 30.03 -0.41
CA ARG A 215 -9.14 29.26 -1.08
C ARG A 215 -8.87 27.76 -0.93
N MET A 216 -9.18 27.21 0.25
CA MET A 216 -9.53 25.82 0.59
C MET A 216 -9.36 25.65 2.11
N ALA A 217 -10.35 25.08 2.78
CA ALA A 217 -10.30 24.89 4.23
C ALA A 217 -9.53 23.59 4.56
N THR A 218 -8.27 23.74 4.97
CA THR A 218 -7.37 22.65 5.34
C THR A 218 -7.16 22.65 6.84
N VAL A 219 -7.40 21.51 7.50
CA VAL A 219 -7.15 21.32 8.93
C VAL A 219 -6.00 20.34 9.15
N THR A 220 -4.84 20.83 9.59
CA THR A 220 -3.71 19.96 9.97
C THR A 220 -3.93 19.40 11.37
N LEU A 221 -3.72 18.09 11.52
CA LEU A 221 -3.90 17.39 12.79
C LEU A 221 -2.61 17.41 13.62
N LEU A 222 -2.68 18.03 14.79
CA LEU A 222 -1.65 17.88 15.83
C LEU A 222 -2.26 17.15 17.02
N ALA A 223 -1.85 15.91 17.22
CA ALA A 223 -2.22 15.12 18.38
C ALA A 223 -1.07 15.15 19.39
N TYR A 224 -1.36 15.57 20.62
CA TYR A 224 -0.46 15.42 21.75
C TYR A 224 -1.24 15.06 23.00
N GLU A 225 -0.60 14.31 23.89
CA GLU A 225 -1.14 14.02 25.21
C GLU A 225 -0.95 15.29 26.06
N VAL A 226 -2.06 15.98 26.35
CA VAL A 226 -2.04 17.10 27.30
C VAL A 226 -1.85 16.50 28.69
N ALA A 227 -0.63 16.50 29.20
CA ALA A 227 -0.39 16.26 30.62
C ALA A 227 -1.21 17.31 31.42
N GLU A 228 -1.89 16.86 32.48
CA GLU A 228 -2.72 17.73 33.32
C GLU A 228 -1.98 19.04 33.65
N PRO A 229 -2.67 20.19 33.63
CA PRO A 229 -2.08 21.49 33.91
C PRO A 229 -1.70 21.58 35.40
N GLY A 230 -0.54 21.02 35.76
CA GLY A 230 -0.06 20.98 37.14
C GLY A 230 1.35 20.45 37.36
N THR A 231 1.94 19.68 36.43
CA THR A 231 3.25 19.02 36.66
C THR A 231 4.26 19.16 35.52
N ALA A 232 4.11 20.17 34.66
CA ALA A 232 5.05 20.44 33.57
C ALA A 232 6.42 20.94 34.09
N SER A 233 7.25 19.99 34.55
CA SER A 233 8.70 20.11 34.54
C SER A 233 9.14 20.49 33.13
N ARG A 234 9.91 21.57 33.04
CA ARG A 234 10.59 22.17 31.87
C ARG A 234 11.61 21.23 31.20
N ARG A 235 11.24 19.98 30.92
CA ARG A 235 11.91 19.13 29.94
C ARG A 235 10.91 18.86 28.84
N GLY A 236 10.76 19.85 27.97
CA GLY A 236 10.36 19.57 26.60
C GLY A 236 11.39 18.57 26.06
N ALA A 237 11.05 17.29 26.09
CA ALA A 237 11.60 16.33 25.17
C ALA A 237 11.09 16.76 23.80
N ALA A 238 11.72 17.80 23.23
CA ALA A 238 11.86 17.84 21.80
C ALA A 238 12.36 16.43 21.46
N LEU A 239 11.52 15.65 20.77
CA LEU A 239 11.94 14.47 20.05
C LEU A 239 13.11 14.95 19.20
N ARG A 240 14.30 14.82 19.76
CA ARG A 240 15.55 15.17 19.15
C ARG A 240 15.60 14.14 18.03
N ASP A 241 15.11 14.53 16.86
CA ASP A 241 15.29 13.81 15.62
C ASP A 241 16.81 13.73 15.45
N ASP A 242 17.38 12.72 16.09
CA ASP A 242 18.79 12.50 16.10
C ASP A 242 19.07 12.06 14.68
N GLY A 243 19.42 13.02 13.83
CA GLY A 243 19.74 12.76 12.43
C GLY A 243 20.87 11.74 12.27
N ARG A 244 21.49 11.28 13.37
CA ARG A 244 22.27 10.06 13.43
C ARG A 244 21.45 8.80 13.11
N THR A 245 20.28 8.58 13.69
CA THR A 245 19.45 7.38 13.45
C THR A 245 18.98 7.31 12.00
N ARG A 246 18.48 8.43 11.45
CA ARG A 246 18.11 8.53 10.02
C ARG A 246 19.29 8.26 9.09
N ARG A 247 20.49 8.78 9.42
CA ARG A 247 21.71 8.54 8.64
C ARG A 247 22.18 7.08 8.71
N VAL A 248 22.13 6.46 9.88
CA VAL A 248 22.52 5.05 10.05
C VAL A 248 21.55 4.16 9.29
N PHE A 249 20.24 4.36 9.46
CA PHE A 249 19.22 3.60 8.75
C PHE A 249 19.33 3.76 7.23
N GLY A 250 19.38 5.00 6.74
CA GLY A 250 19.54 5.27 5.31
C GLY A 250 20.85 4.73 4.75
N GLY A 251 21.95 4.81 5.51
CA GLY A 251 23.25 4.27 5.11
C GLY A 251 23.26 2.75 4.99
N VAL A 252 22.67 2.05 5.97
CA VAL A 252 22.53 0.58 5.92
C VAL A 252 21.64 0.17 4.75
N GLN A 253 20.51 0.83 4.56
CA GLN A 253 19.58 0.55 3.46
C GLN A 253 20.24 0.78 2.10
N ALA A 254 21.01 1.86 1.94
CA ALA A 254 21.76 2.15 0.73
C ALA A 254 22.82 1.07 0.45
N ALA A 255 23.55 0.64 1.49
CA ALA A 255 24.56 -0.41 1.36
C ALA A 255 23.95 -1.76 0.95
N VAL A 256 22.83 -2.14 1.57
CA VAL A 256 22.07 -3.35 1.18
C VAL A 256 21.58 -3.24 -0.25
N GLY A 257 21.09 -2.06 -0.65
CA GLY A 257 20.66 -1.81 -2.03
C GLY A 257 21.78 -1.99 -3.05
N VAL A 258 22.96 -1.41 -2.79
CA VAL A 258 24.15 -1.57 -3.63
C VAL A 258 24.58 -3.04 -3.71
N ALA A 259 24.60 -3.75 -2.59
CA ALA A 259 24.91 -5.18 -2.56
C ALA A 259 23.93 -6.00 -3.40
N GLY A 260 22.63 -5.66 -3.39
CA GLY A 260 21.60 -6.28 -4.23
C GLY A 260 21.87 -6.10 -5.73
N VAL A 261 22.25 -4.89 -6.15
CA VAL A 261 22.61 -4.61 -7.56
C VAL A 261 23.86 -5.38 -7.98
N VAL A 262 24.90 -5.41 -7.14
CA VAL A 262 26.13 -6.19 -7.39
C VAL A 262 25.83 -7.68 -7.49
N THR A 263 24.98 -8.19 -6.60
CA THR A 263 24.52 -9.60 -6.63
C THR A 263 23.78 -9.91 -7.92
N GLY A 264 22.88 -9.02 -8.36
CA GLY A 264 22.17 -9.15 -9.64
C GLY A 264 23.12 -9.21 -10.83
N ALA A 265 24.20 -8.42 -10.83
CA ALA A 265 25.23 -8.47 -11.87
C ALA A 265 26.01 -9.80 -11.87
N GLY A 266 26.34 -10.32 -10.68
CA GLY A 266 26.96 -11.64 -10.53
C GLY A 266 26.07 -12.77 -11.03
N LEU A 267 24.78 -12.74 -10.68
CA LEU A 267 23.78 -13.69 -11.16
C LEU A 267 23.60 -13.62 -12.68
N TYR A 268 23.63 -12.41 -13.26
CA TYR A 268 23.59 -12.24 -14.71
C TYR A 268 24.80 -12.89 -15.39
N ALA A 269 26.02 -12.65 -14.89
CA ALA A 269 27.23 -13.27 -15.43
C ALA A 269 27.19 -14.81 -15.32
N TRP A 270 26.63 -15.34 -14.23
CA TRP A 270 26.41 -16.78 -14.07
C TRP A 270 25.37 -17.32 -15.06
N ARG A 271 24.23 -16.62 -15.23
CA ARG A 271 23.18 -16.96 -16.19
C ARG A 271 23.70 -16.96 -17.63
N VAL A 272 24.58 -16.04 -18.01
CA VAL A 272 25.23 -16.04 -19.33
C VAL A 272 26.02 -17.33 -19.55
N LYS A 273 26.77 -17.79 -18.55
CA LYS A 273 27.50 -19.07 -18.62
C LYS A 273 26.55 -20.27 -18.78
N LEU A 274 25.41 -20.27 -18.09
CA LEU A 274 24.39 -21.31 -18.25
C LEU A 274 23.76 -21.28 -19.65
N GLY A 275 23.49 -20.09 -20.18
CA GLY A 275 22.98 -19.92 -21.55
C GLY A 275 23.94 -20.50 -22.59
N ASN A 276 25.25 -20.25 -22.45
CA ASN A 276 26.26 -20.82 -23.34
C ASN A 276 26.31 -22.36 -23.26
N ARG A 277 26.12 -22.94 -22.07
CA ARG A 277 26.02 -24.41 -21.92
C ARG A 277 24.76 -24.95 -22.57
N PHE A 278 23.63 -24.30 -22.36
CA PHE A 278 22.36 -24.67 -22.98
C PHE A 278 22.47 -24.65 -24.52
N GLN A 279 23.08 -23.62 -25.09
CA GLN A 279 23.33 -23.53 -26.53
C GLN A 279 24.28 -24.61 -27.08
N ALA A 280 25.24 -25.05 -26.27
CA ALA A 280 26.21 -26.08 -26.66
C ALA A 280 25.67 -27.51 -26.49
N THR A 281 24.50 -27.70 -25.88
CA THR A 281 23.93 -29.03 -25.59
C THR A 281 23.04 -29.49 -26.75
N GLU A 282 23.19 -30.75 -27.17
CA GLU A 282 22.45 -31.29 -28.31
C GLU A 282 20.94 -31.47 -27.97
N PRO A 283 20.02 -30.95 -28.81
CA PRO A 283 18.58 -31.12 -28.60
C PRO A 283 18.15 -32.59 -28.56
N GLY A 284 17.20 -32.91 -27.67
CA GLY A 284 16.65 -34.27 -27.53
C GLY A 284 17.36 -35.17 -26.51
N THR A 285 18.40 -34.65 -25.85
CA THR A 285 19.11 -35.33 -24.75
C THR A 285 18.52 -34.95 -23.38
N PRO A 286 18.60 -35.81 -22.35
CA PRO A 286 18.24 -35.45 -20.97
C PRO A 286 19.06 -34.25 -20.43
N GLU A 287 20.31 -34.11 -20.89
CA GLU A 287 21.18 -32.98 -20.57
C GLU A 287 20.63 -31.66 -21.11
N PHE A 288 19.93 -31.69 -22.26
CA PHE A 288 19.32 -30.49 -22.85
C PHE A 288 18.23 -29.91 -21.96
N THR A 289 17.32 -30.76 -21.44
CA THR A 289 16.25 -30.29 -20.54
C THR A 289 16.84 -29.77 -19.24
N GLN A 290 17.84 -30.46 -18.68
CA GLN A 290 18.53 -29.99 -17.47
C GLN A 290 19.25 -28.66 -17.68
N ALA A 291 19.93 -28.47 -18.81
CA ALA A 291 20.63 -27.23 -19.14
C ALA A 291 19.65 -26.07 -19.37
N ARG A 292 18.51 -26.35 -20.02
CA ARG A 292 17.41 -25.40 -20.20
C ARG A 292 16.85 -24.97 -18.85
N ASP A 293 16.44 -25.91 -18.02
CA ASP A 293 15.76 -25.63 -16.74
C ASP A 293 16.70 -24.87 -15.80
N ALA A 294 17.98 -25.26 -15.73
CA ALA A 294 19.00 -24.52 -14.98
C ALA A 294 19.19 -23.08 -15.48
N TRP A 295 19.16 -22.88 -16.80
CA TRP A 295 19.20 -21.54 -17.38
C TRP A 295 17.93 -20.78 -17.03
N GLU A 296 16.73 -21.32 -17.22
CA GLU A 296 15.45 -20.66 -16.91
C GLU A 296 15.33 -20.27 -15.43
N ASP A 297 15.65 -21.18 -14.51
CA ASP A 297 15.58 -20.94 -13.06
C ASP A 297 16.50 -19.79 -12.62
N ALA A 298 17.66 -19.64 -13.25
CA ALA A 298 18.58 -18.55 -12.97
C ALA A 298 18.02 -17.15 -13.32
N ARG A 299 16.90 -17.07 -14.08
CA ARG A 299 16.31 -15.79 -14.53
C ARG A 299 15.75 -14.99 -13.38
N LEU A 300 15.03 -15.68 -12.50
CA LEU A 300 14.30 -15.04 -11.41
C LEU A 300 15.27 -14.30 -10.49
N GLY A 301 16.45 -14.87 -10.23
CA GLY A 301 17.49 -14.23 -9.44
C GLY A 301 17.94 -12.89 -10.01
N VAL A 302 18.14 -12.80 -11.33
CA VAL A 302 18.54 -11.55 -12.02
C VAL A 302 17.41 -10.51 -11.97
N LEU A 303 16.17 -10.94 -12.26
CA LEU A 303 15.01 -10.06 -12.32
C LEU A 303 14.54 -9.55 -10.95
N VAL A 304 14.93 -10.22 -9.85
CA VAL A 304 14.55 -9.81 -8.50
C VAL A 304 15.66 -9.03 -7.80
N ALA A 305 16.90 -9.53 -7.83
CA ALA A 305 17.98 -8.96 -7.02
C ALA A 305 18.35 -7.53 -7.44
N ALA A 306 18.49 -7.27 -8.75
CA ALA A 306 18.91 -5.96 -9.23
C ALA A 306 17.82 -4.87 -9.04
N PRO A 307 16.54 -5.10 -9.41
CA PRO A 307 15.50 -4.08 -9.21
C PRO A 307 15.23 -3.79 -7.73
N LEU A 308 15.16 -4.82 -6.87
CA LEU A 308 15.00 -4.60 -5.43
C LEU A 308 16.19 -3.86 -4.83
N GLY A 309 17.42 -4.22 -5.24
CA GLY A 309 18.63 -3.52 -4.84
C GLY A 309 18.59 -2.02 -5.22
N SER A 310 18.14 -1.72 -6.44
CA SER A 310 17.97 -0.35 -6.95
C SER A 310 17.00 0.48 -6.10
N VAL A 311 15.83 -0.08 -5.77
CA VAL A 311 14.82 0.59 -4.95
C VAL A 311 15.35 0.87 -3.53
N LEU A 312 16.00 -0.13 -2.92
CA LEU A 312 16.61 0.02 -1.60
C LEU A 312 17.75 1.04 -1.61
N ALA A 313 18.58 1.05 -2.66
CA ALA A 313 19.65 2.03 -2.80
C ALA A 313 19.09 3.46 -2.88
N SER A 314 18.09 3.67 -3.74
CA SER A 314 17.48 4.99 -3.98
C SER A 314 16.81 5.54 -2.73
N SER A 315 16.02 4.72 -2.04
CA SER A 315 15.37 5.08 -0.77
C SER A 315 16.38 5.29 0.36
N GLY A 316 17.40 4.44 0.47
CA GLY A 316 18.48 4.61 1.43
C GLY A 316 19.23 5.93 1.25
N PHE A 317 19.52 6.32 0.00
CA PHE A 317 20.11 7.62 -0.30
C PHE A 317 19.21 8.79 0.11
N ALA A 318 17.90 8.70 -0.12
CA ALA A 318 16.95 9.73 0.30
C ALA A 318 16.95 9.95 1.83
N PHE A 319 17.07 8.87 2.61
CA PHE A 319 17.12 8.95 4.08
C PHE A 319 18.50 9.35 4.62
N ALA A 320 19.58 8.90 3.99
CA ALA A 320 20.95 9.17 4.42
C ALA A 320 21.40 10.60 4.09
N TYR A 321 20.95 11.14 2.95
CA TYR A 321 21.43 12.40 2.43
C TYR A 321 20.67 13.58 3.02
N ARG A 322 21.33 14.38 3.87
CA ARG A 322 20.80 15.69 4.26
C ARG A 322 21.00 16.66 3.09
N PRO A 323 19.94 17.32 2.60
CA PRO A 323 20.08 18.35 1.58
C PRO A 323 21.09 19.41 2.05
N ARG A 324 22.16 19.60 1.29
CA ARG A 324 23.01 20.79 1.40
C ARG A 324 22.49 21.84 0.42
N ALA A 325 22.75 23.12 0.70
CA ALA A 325 22.32 24.23 -0.15
C ALA A 325 22.77 24.08 -1.63
N SER A 326 23.88 23.37 -1.86
CA SER A 326 24.34 22.98 -3.18
C SER A 326 24.45 21.47 -3.33
N VAL A 327 24.06 20.99 -4.51
CA VAL A 327 24.27 19.61 -4.96
C VAL A 327 25.76 19.46 -5.25
N PRO A 328 26.46 18.49 -4.64
CA PRO A 328 27.87 18.30 -4.90
C PRO A 328 28.09 17.89 -6.37
N TRP A 329 29.18 18.37 -6.98
CA TRP A 329 29.48 18.14 -8.39
C TRP A 329 29.48 16.65 -8.79
N TRP A 330 29.93 15.76 -7.90
CA TRP A 330 29.96 14.33 -8.16
C TRP A 330 28.58 13.71 -8.35
N ALA A 331 27.52 14.29 -7.77
CA ALA A 331 26.16 13.79 -7.94
C ALA A 331 25.65 14.03 -9.37
N TRP A 332 26.11 15.11 -10.03
CA TRP A 332 25.85 15.34 -11.45
C TRP A 332 26.61 14.37 -12.33
N THR A 333 27.88 14.07 -12.00
CA THR A 333 28.66 13.05 -12.71
C THR A 333 28.00 11.68 -12.59
N ALA A 334 27.60 11.28 -11.37
CA ALA A 334 26.87 10.04 -11.14
C ALA A 334 25.54 10.03 -11.92
N GLY A 335 24.77 11.13 -11.89
CA GLY A 335 23.53 11.27 -12.66
C GLY A 335 23.75 11.14 -14.16
N GLY A 336 24.82 11.71 -14.71
CA GLY A 336 25.18 11.55 -16.12
C GLY A 336 25.51 10.10 -16.49
N ILE A 337 26.28 9.41 -15.66
CA ILE A 337 26.56 7.97 -15.82
C ILE A 337 25.25 7.17 -15.75
N GLY A 338 24.41 7.47 -14.76
CA GLY A 338 23.11 6.84 -14.57
C GLY A 338 22.21 7.00 -15.77
N ALA A 339 22.09 8.21 -16.33
CA ALA A 339 21.32 8.48 -17.53
C ALA A 339 21.85 7.70 -18.75
N GLY A 340 23.17 7.59 -18.90
CA GLY A 340 23.79 6.75 -19.91
C GLY A 340 23.45 5.26 -19.76
N LEU A 341 23.50 4.73 -18.54
CA LEU A 341 23.10 3.35 -18.24
C LEU A 341 21.62 3.11 -18.53
N LEU A 342 20.75 4.06 -18.17
CA LEU A 342 19.32 3.97 -18.48
C LEU A 342 19.08 3.95 -19.99
N GLY A 343 19.71 4.88 -20.73
CA GLY A 343 19.60 4.95 -22.18
C GLY A 343 20.08 3.67 -22.88
N PHE A 344 21.23 3.13 -22.46
CA PHE A 344 21.73 1.87 -22.99
C PHE A 344 20.84 0.68 -22.58
N GLY A 345 20.32 0.67 -21.37
CA GLY A 345 19.37 -0.34 -20.88
C GLY A 345 18.10 -0.39 -21.73
N ILE A 346 17.52 0.78 -22.04
CA ILE A 346 16.36 0.89 -22.92
C ILE A 346 16.71 0.42 -24.35
N ALA A 347 17.84 0.88 -24.88
CA ALA A 347 18.28 0.50 -26.22
C ALA A 347 18.49 -1.02 -26.36
N SER A 348 19.15 -1.65 -25.39
CA SER A 348 19.37 -3.11 -25.36
C SER A 348 18.06 -3.89 -25.30
N MET A 349 17.06 -3.45 -24.52
CA MET A 349 15.74 -4.07 -24.51
C MET A 349 14.96 -3.85 -25.82
N ALA A 350 15.17 -2.73 -26.50
CA ALA A 350 14.48 -2.40 -27.74
C ALA A 350 15.00 -3.21 -28.93
N ILE A 351 16.31 -3.50 -28.97
CA ILE A 351 16.96 -4.31 -30.01
C ILE A 351 16.97 -5.81 -29.68
N ALA A 352 16.61 -6.20 -28.46
CA ALA A 352 16.52 -7.60 -28.07
C ALA A 352 15.51 -8.32 -28.99
N ASP A 353 16.00 -9.29 -29.75
CA ASP A 353 15.16 -10.09 -30.64
C ASP A 353 14.04 -10.75 -29.84
N ARG A 354 12.80 -10.43 -30.20
CA ARG A 354 11.62 -10.99 -29.55
C ARG A 354 11.43 -12.41 -30.08
N CYS A 355 11.71 -13.39 -29.24
CA CYS A 355 11.28 -14.74 -29.55
C CYS A 355 9.75 -14.83 -29.54
N PRO A 356 9.15 -15.48 -30.55
CA PRO A 356 7.73 -15.80 -30.55
C PRO A 356 7.34 -16.49 -29.24
N ALA A 357 6.19 -16.12 -28.68
CA ALA A 357 5.72 -16.61 -27.37
C ALA A 357 5.47 -18.13 -27.34
N ASP A 358 5.42 -18.77 -28.50
CA ASP A 358 5.28 -20.21 -28.73
C ASP A 358 6.63 -20.96 -28.86
N VAL A 359 7.76 -20.24 -28.97
CA VAL A 359 9.10 -20.83 -29.23
C VAL A 359 10.12 -20.43 -28.15
N VAL A 360 9.64 -20.06 -26.96
CA VAL A 360 10.41 -19.39 -25.88
C VAL A 360 11.62 -20.21 -25.39
N THR A 361 11.67 -21.52 -25.66
CA THR A 361 12.68 -22.44 -25.14
C THR A 361 13.61 -23.02 -26.20
N THR A 362 13.92 -22.28 -27.26
CA THR A 362 14.95 -22.71 -28.24
C THR A 362 16.30 -22.06 -27.97
N PRO A 363 17.43 -22.74 -28.25
CA PRO A 363 18.78 -22.16 -28.11
C PRO A 363 18.99 -20.84 -28.88
N ALA A 364 18.26 -20.65 -29.97
CA ALA A 364 18.26 -19.43 -30.77
C ALA A 364 17.74 -18.20 -30.00
N CYS A 365 16.92 -18.41 -28.96
CA CYS A 365 16.33 -17.34 -28.14
C CYS A 365 17.22 -16.85 -27.00
N VAL A 366 18.29 -17.57 -26.69
CA VAL A 366 19.16 -17.25 -25.55
C VAL A 366 19.79 -15.85 -25.67
N PRO A 367 20.32 -15.41 -26.83
CA PRO A 367 20.91 -14.07 -26.95
C PRO A 367 19.89 -12.95 -26.73
N GLY A 368 18.70 -13.04 -27.34
CA GLY A 368 17.64 -12.04 -27.18
C GLY A 368 17.17 -11.92 -25.72
N GLN A 369 17.03 -13.04 -25.01
CA GLN A 369 16.72 -12.99 -23.57
C GLN A 369 17.87 -12.44 -22.72
N GLN A 370 19.13 -12.75 -23.05
CA GLN A 370 20.30 -12.18 -22.36
C GLN A 370 20.39 -10.66 -22.56
N ASP A 371 20.08 -10.15 -23.75
CA ASP A 371 20.03 -8.70 -24.00
C ASP A 371 18.91 -8.02 -23.22
N MET A 372 17.75 -8.68 -23.10
CA MET A 372 16.67 -8.19 -22.25
C MET A 372 17.07 -8.14 -20.77
N ASP A 373 17.68 -9.20 -20.25
CA ASP A 373 18.13 -9.27 -18.85
C ASP A 373 19.26 -8.25 -18.57
N ARG A 374 20.17 -8.04 -19.54
CA ARG A 374 21.20 -6.99 -19.49
C ARG A 374 20.55 -5.61 -19.41
N GLY A 375 19.50 -5.37 -20.20
CA GLY A 375 18.76 -4.13 -20.16
C GLY A 375 18.16 -3.84 -18.78
N VAL A 376 17.51 -4.83 -18.17
CA VAL A 376 16.97 -4.72 -16.80
C VAL A 376 18.07 -4.43 -15.77
N LEU A 377 19.22 -5.08 -15.89
CA LEU A 377 20.36 -4.85 -15.00
C LEU A 377 20.89 -3.41 -15.10
N LEU A 378 21.07 -2.91 -16.32
CA LEU A 378 21.56 -1.55 -16.57
C LEU A 378 20.57 -0.49 -16.11
N LEU A 379 19.26 -0.73 -16.31
CA LEU A 379 18.21 0.10 -15.76
C LEU A 379 18.30 0.17 -14.23
N SER A 380 18.46 -0.98 -13.59
CA SER A 380 18.57 -1.08 -12.13
C SER A 380 19.80 -0.36 -11.58
N MET A 381 20.92 -0.38 -12.30
CA MET A 381 22.13 0.38 -11.95
C MET A 381 21.96 1.89 -12.16
N GLY A 382 21.25 2.30 -13.21
CA GLY A 382 21.08 3.70 -13.58
C GLY A 382 20.16 4.50 -12.66
N VAL A 383 19.05 3.89 -12.20
CA VAL A 383 18.04 4.55 -11.35
C VAL A 383 18.63 5.24 -10.11
N PRO A 384 19.38 4.56 -9.21
CA PRO A 384 19.87 5.19 -8.00
C PRO A 384 20.88 6.32 -8.27
N MET A 385 21.57 6.26 -9.41
CA MET A 385 22.54 7.30 -9.81
C MET A 385 21.84 8.58 -10.29
N VAL A 386 20.73 8.46 -11.04
CA VAL A 386 19.92 9.61 -11.48
C VAL A 386 19.05 10.17 -10.34
N PHE A 387 18.69 9.32 -9.38
CA PHE A 387 17.82 9.70 -8.27
C PHE A 387 18.34 10.89 -7.47
N MET A 388 19.62 10.90 -7.10
CA MET A 388 20.22 11.97 -6.26
C MET A 388 20.07 13.39 -6.85
N PRO A 389 20.53 13.67 -8.09
CA PRO A 389 20.34 14.99 -8.69
C PRO A 389 18.85 15.31 -8.91
N ALA A 390 18.04 14.35 -9.36
CA ALA A 390 16.61 14.56 -9.57
C ALA A 390 15.86 14.93 -8.27
N TRP A 391 16.11 14.19 -7.19
CA TRP A 391 15.54 14.44 -5.88
C TRP A 391 15.96 15.80 -5.32
N SER A 392 17.22 16.17 -5.51
CA SER A 392 17.73 17.47 -5.06
C SER A 392 17.13 18.66 -5.82
N LEU A 393 16.78 18.50 -7.10
CA LEU A 393 16.05 19.50 -7.87
C LEU A 393 14.60 19.62 -7.38
N GLY A 394 13.94 18.49 -7.08
CA GLY A 394 12.56 18.47 -6.60
C GLY A 394 12.37 19.18 -5.26
N ARG A 395 13.34 19.05 -4.33
CA ARG A 395 13.27 19.67 -3.00
C ARG A 395 13.60 21.16 -2.94
N ARG A 396 14.08 21.78 -4.01
CA ARG A 396 14.28 23.25 -4.03
C ARG A 396 12.97 24.05 -3.91
N ARG A 397 11.82 23.36 -3.85
CA ARG A 397 10.49 23.93 -3.65
C ARG A 397 9.97 23.85 -2.20
N ASP A 398 10.78 23.39 -1.24
CA ASP A 398 10.36 23.35 0.17
C ASP A 398 10.39 24.76 0.79
N VAL A 399 9.19 25.30 1.02
CA VAL A 399 8.94 26.49 1.83
C VAL A 399 9.20 26.12 3.29
N GLN A 400 10.23 26.70 3.92
CA GLN A 400 10.46 26.50 5.35
C GLN A 400 9.62 27.47 6.16
N VAL A 401 8.72 26.92 6.97
CA VAL A 401 7.96 27.66 7.98
C VAL A 401 8.64 27.44 9.33
N SER A 402 9.21 28.50 9.91
CA SER A 402 9.83 28.49 11.23
C SER A 402 9.00 29.34 12.18
N ALA A 403 8.50 28.74 13.26
CA ALA A 403 7.88 29.48 14.35
C ALA A 403 8.92 29.75 15.44
N ASN A 404 9.24 31.02 15.64
CA ASN A 404 10.04 31.49 16.76
C ASN A 404 9.02 32.05 17.78
N GLY A 405 9.30 32.04 19.08
CA GLY A 405 8.37 32.50 20.14
C GLY A 405 7.89 33.96 20.07
N ALA A 406 8.08 34.66 18.95
CA ALA A 406 7.56 35.99 18.64
C ALA A 406 7.01 36.14 17.20
N GLY A 407 6.88 35.06 16.41
CA GLY A 407 6.31 35.11 15.06
C GLY A 407 6.67 33.93 14.16
N LEU A 408 5.90 33.78 13.07
CA LEU A 408 6.07 32.79 12.02
C LEU A 408 6.91 33.41 10.89
N SER A 409 8.02 32.77 10.50
CA SER A 409 8.85 33.16 9.37
C SER A 409 8.74 32.10 8.27
N VAL A 410 8.25 32.54 7.11
CA VAL A 410 8.22 31.72 5.90
C VAL A 410 9.40 32.12 5.02
N LYS A 411 10.35 31.22 4.81
CA LYS A 411 11.51 31.44 3.94
C LYS A 411 11.52 30.39 2.84
N GLY A 412 11.25 30.83 1.61
CA GLY A 412 11.32 30.03 0.40
C GLY A 412 11.87 30.86 -0.76
N THR A 413 12.57 30.21 -1.68
CA THR A 413 12.79 30.75 -3.02
C THR A 413 11.67 30.25 -3.91
N PHE A 414 10.82 31.17 -4.36
CA PHE A 414 9.76 30.90 -5.33
C PHE A 414 10.34 30.68 -6.74
#